data_AF-F8F0Z3-F1
#
_entry.id   AF-F8F0Z3-F1
#
_cell.length_a   1.000
_cell.length_b   1.000
_cell.length_c   1.000
_cell.angle_alpha   90.00
_cell.angle_beta   90.00
_cell.angle_gamma   90.00
#
_symmetry.space_group_name_H-M   'P 1'
#
loop_
_entity.id
_entity.type
_entity.pdbx_description
1 polymer ?
#
loop_
_entity_poly.entity_id
_entity_poly.type
_entity_poly.pdbx_seq_one_letter_code
_entity_poly.pdbx_strand_id
1 'polypeptide(L)'
;MSFLEAPTKKNDTESSTLNLRLFSADARAVFVRRPNRFLILARIVEVLQGTGTPEGTGMYEPGADGELGQEVACHCPNPGRLLEFVIPGTELLLERRRSSARAIRDAGAVSQSKAPAATGGPKTQWTAVAVRYRDKLVPLFSARANGVVEQGVLPVLFPAARHIQAEYTLGDSRFDFMVQDEAGLLHLIEVKACSLVEEGIAMFPDAPSERAVKHIEELAYLIKQGYRCHILFVIVHGHAERFIPNLHTDPEFASALSKAAGAIEVHAVTLEADEQGRGRIINMNVPVDLSFGSLAEANRGSYLILLEVPDAVQIYVGSLGPVCFQAGWYVYAGSAQKNLSQRIARHLRHVRKQAHWHLDYLTAHAGKMIGLPIASYDNLECELADGLKNIGGEPVPRFGSSDCSCESHLFYFSAPPLKNRDFLTLLFYFRHRRALGL
;
A
#
# COMPACT_ATOMS: atom_id res chain seq x y z
N MET A 1 26.05 -11.02 52.36
CA MET A 1 25.69 -10.62 50.99
C MET A 1 24.31 -11.15 50.67
N SER A 2 23.26 -10.40 51.01
CA SER A 2 21.89 -10.66 50.56
C SER A 2 21.44 -9.42 49.78
N PHE A 3 21.29 -9.58 48.48
CA PHE A 3 20.78 -8.52 47.61
C PHE A 3 19.27 -8.41 47.80
N LEU A 4 18.83 -7.23 48.22
CA LEU A 4 17.44 -6.80 48.22
C LEU A 4 16.99 -6.61 46.77
N GLU A 5 16.02 -7.41 46.35
CA GLU A 5 15.27 -7.19 45.11
C GLU A 5 14.42 -5.91 45.26
N ALA A 6 14.65 -4.94 44.37
CA ALA A 6 13.80 -3.77 44.24
C ALA A 6 12.57 -4.14 43.40
N PRO A 7 11.35 -3.69 43.78
CA PRO A 7 10.14 -4.04 43.06
C PRO A 7 10.11 -3.35 41.69
N THR A 8 9.95 -4.17 40.65
CA THR A 8 9.66 -3.72 39.29
C THR A 8 8.31 -3.02 39.27
N LYS A 9 8.33 -1.68 39.19
CA LYS A 9 7.14 -0.92 38.80
C LYS A 9 6.78 -1.30 37.37
N LYS A 10 5.70 -2.08 37.21
CA LYS A 10 4.92 -2.11 35.99
C LYS A 10 4.48 -0.67 35.71
N ASN A 11 5.07 -0.05 34.71
CA ASN A 11 4.49 1.12 34.07
C ASN A 11 3.34 0.61 33.18
N ASP A 12 2.20 0.33 33.81
CA ASP A 12 0.92 0.33 33.12
C ASP A 12 0.64 1.79 32.70
N THR A 13 1.15 2.17 31.54
CA THR A 13 0.68 3.38 30.86
C THR A 13 -0.66 2.99 30.26
N GLU A 14 -1.74 3.39 30.95
CA GLU A 14 -3.08 3.39 30.38
C GLU A 14 -3.01 4.03 29.00
N SER A 15 -3.28 3.20 27.97
CA SER A 15 -3.47 3.62 26.59
C SER A 15 -4.56 4.70 26.60
N SER A 16 -4.16 5.97 26.46
CA SER A 16 -5.10 7.06 26.30
C SER A 16 -5.95 6.73 25.08
N THR A 17 -7.21 6.40 25.33
CA THR A 17 -8.17 6.08 24.28
C THR A 17 -8.44 7.37 23.55
N LEU A 18 -7.71 7.60 22.44
CA LEU A 18 -8.15 8.57 21.45
C LEU A 18 -9.56 8.16 21.02
N ASN A 19 -10.56 8.94 21.40
CA ASN A 19 -11.92 8.82 20.86
C ASN A 19 -11.97 9.38 19.43
N LEU A 20 -10.97 9.07 18.60
CA LEU A 20 -10.92 9.54 17.23
C LEU A 20 -11.67 8.56 16.34
N ARG A 21 -12.75 9.04 15.73
CA ARG A 21 -13.52 8.28 14.76
C ARG A 21 -12.84 8.35 13.39
N LEU A 22 -12.21 7.24 12.98
CA LEU A 22 -11.54 7.10 11.69
C LEU A 22 -12.53 6.96 10.54
N PHE A 23 -13.64 6.24 10.74
CA PHE A 23 -14.70 6.10 9.74
C PHE A 23 -16.06 5.83 10.37
N SER A 24 -17.11 5.91 9.55
CA SER A 24 -18.40 5.31 9.82
C SER A 24 -18.69 4.28 8.74
N ALA A 25 -19.51 3.28 9.04
CA ALA A 25 -19.91 2.25 8.10
C ALA A 25 -21.44 2.18 8.07
N ASP A 26 -22.01 2.32 6.87
CA ASP A 26 -23.45 2.19 6.63
C ASP A 26 -23.78 0.85 5.92
N ALA A 27 -22.77 0.12 5.42
CA ALA A 27 -22.94 -1.21 4.81
C ALA A 27 -21.66 -2.06 4.89
N ARG A 28 -21.83 -3.40 4.92
CA ARG A 28 -20.79 -4.37 4.55
C ARG A 28 -20.97 -4.77 3.09
N ALA A 29 -19.86 -4.90 2.39
CA ALA A 29 -19.82 -5.32 0.99
C ALA A 29 -18.67 -6.27 0.74
N VAL A 30 -18.67 -6.94 -0.41
CA VAL A 30 -17.53 -7.71 -0.90
C VAL A 30 -16.94 -7.04 -2.14
N PHE A 31 -15.62 -7.01 -2.23
CA PHE A 31 -14.90 -6.50 -3.38
C PHE A 31 -15.21 -7.34 -4.63
N VAL A 32 -15.55 -6.67 -5.73
CA VAL A 32 -15.77 -7.30 -7.05
C VAL A 32 -14.61 -7.01 -7.98
N ARG A 33 -14.31 -5.73 -8.21
CA ARG A 33 -13.19 -5.28 -9.06
C ARG A 33 -12.83 -3.82 -8.80
N ARG A 34 -11.63 -3.42 -9.22
CA ARG A 34 -11.13 -2.05 -9.14
C ARG A 34 -10.83 -1.51 -10.54
N PRO A 35 -11.78 -0.83 -11.22
CA PRO A 35 -11.57 -0.35 -12.58
C PRO A 35 -10.41 0.66 -12.71
N ASN A 36 -10.17 1.47 -11.68
CA ASN A 36 -9.04 2.39 -11.62
C ASN A 36 -8.68 2.70 -10.15
N ARG A 37 -7.60 3.45 -9.93
CA ARG A 37 -7.08 3.73 -8.57
C ARG A 37 -8.05 4.45 -7.63
N PHE A 38 -9.10 5.09 -8.13
CA PHE A 38 -10.08 5.85 -7.33
C PHE A 38 -11.47 5.23 -7.29
N LEU A 39 -11.69 4.09 -7.95
CA LEU A 39 -13.01 3.46 -8.09
C LEU A 39 -12.93 1.96 -7.76
N ILE A 40 -13.80 1.52 -6.86
CA ILE A 40 -14.05 0.13 -6.52
C ILE A 40 -15.50 -0.19 -6.91
N LEU A 41 -15.72 -1.36 -7.49
CA LEU A 41 -17.04 -1.97 -7.55
C LEU A 41 -17.13 -3.01 -6.44
N ALA A 42 -18.17 -2.90 -5.63
CA ALA A 42 -18.42 -3.75 -4.48
C ALA A 42 -19.87 -4.22 -4.48
N ARG A 43 -20.13 -5.43 -3.98
CA ARG A 43 -21.48 -5.97 -3.83
C ARG A 43 -21.90 -5.89 -2.38
N ILE A 44 -23.02 -5.22 -2.09
CA ILE A 44 -23.52 -5.09 -0.72
C ILE A 44 -24.01 -6.45 -0.22
N VAL A 45 -23.55 -6.84 0.97
CA VAL A 45 -23.94 -8.09 1.64
C VAL A 45 -24.66 -7.85 2.96
N GLU A 46 -24.60 -6.63 3.50
CA GLU A 46 -25.33 -6.22 4.70
C GLU A 46 -25.50 -4.70 4.70
N VAL A 47 -26.69 -4.20 5.08
CA VAL A 47 -26.92 -2.78 5.35
C VAL A 47 -26.88 -2.59 6.87
N LEU A 48 -25.98 -1.75 7.36
CA LEU A 48 -25.78 -1.51 8.78
C LEU A 48 -26.74 -0.40 9.22
N GLN A 49 -27.66 -0.70 10.15
CA GLN A 49 -28.53 0.34 10.72
C GLN A 49 -27.66 1.32 11.52
N GLY A 50 -27.63 2.59 11.10
CA GLY A 50 -26.83 3.62 11.76
C GLY A 50 -27.21 3.76 13.24
N THR A 51 -26.24 3.72 14.14
CA THR A 51 -26.39 4.02 15.58
C THR A 51 -26.62 5.51 15.86
N GLY A 52 -27.51 6.14 15.08
CA GLY A 52 -27.78 7.57 15.16
C GLY A 52 -28.92 7.97 14.24
N THR A 53 -30.13 7.51 14.54
CA THR A 53 -31.36 8.21 14.16
C THR A 53 -31.70 9.20 15.28
N PRO A 54 -31.60 10.53 15.06
CA PRO A 54 -32.51 11.42 15.75
C PRO A 54 -33.91 11.06 15.24
N GLU A 55 -34.80 10.69 16.15
CA GLU A 55 -36.23 10.67 15.86
C GLU A 55 -36.63 12.03 15.27
N GLY A 56 -37.17 12.05 14.05
CA GLY A 56 -37.76 13.25 13.49
C GLY A 56 -37.41 13.54 12.03
N THR A 57 -38.39 13.25 11.16
CA THR A 57 -38.62 13.92 9.88
C THR A 57 -37.51 13.86 8.83
N GLY A 58 -37.52 12.76 8.08
CA GLY A 58 -36.92 12.68 6.76
C GLY A 58 -37.43 11.40 6.10
N MET A 59 -38.50 11.51 5.31
CA MET A 59 -39.03 10.38 4.55
C MET A 59 -37.91 9.76 3.72
N TYR A 60 -37.73 8.46 3.89
CA TYR A 60 -36.88 7.63 3.06
C TYR A 60 -37.48 7.63 1.65
N GLU A 61 -36.89 8.35 0.69
CA GLU A 61 -37.31 8.23 -0.71
C GLU A 61 -36.75 6.91 -1.28
N PRO A 62 -37.60 5.96 -1.71
CA PRO A 62 -37.15 4.74 -2.35
C PRO A 62 -36.60 5.07 -3.75
N GLY A 63 -35.29 4.93 -3.92
CA GLY A 63 -34.54 5.25 -5.13
C GLY A 63 -33.21 4.50 -5.20
N ALA A 64 -33.28 3.16 -5.14
CA ALA A 64 -32.49 2.13 -5.83
C ALA A 64 -30.94 2.17 -5.93
N ASP A 65 -30.20 2.80 -5.01
CA ASP A 65 -28.75 2.57 -4.86
C ASP A 65 -28.40 2.22 -3.41
N GLY A 66 -28.02 0.96 -3.16
CA GLY A 66 -27.61 0.48 -1.84
C GLY A 66 -28.32 -0.76 -1.30
N GLU A 67 -29.06 -1.50 -2.12
CA GLU A 67 -29.82 -2.67 -1.66
C GLU A 67 -28.94 -3.91 -1.46
N LEU A 68 -29.41 -4.84 -0.63
CA LEU A 68 -28.75 -6.12 -0.42
C LEU A 68 -28.58 -6.87 -1.75
N GLY A 69 -27.35 -7.30 -2.04
CA GLY A 69 -26.99 -7.99 -3.27
C GLY A 69 -26.67 -7.08 -4.46
N GLN A 70 -26.91 -5.77 -4.35
CA GLN A 70 -26.62 -4.81 -5.42
C GLN A 70 -25.10 -4.57 -5.56
N GLU A 71 -24.61 -4.53 -6.79
CA GLU A 71 -23.27 -4.01 -7.10
C GLU A 71 -23.30 -2.48 -7.18
N VAL A 72 -22.47 -1.82 -6.38
CA VAL A 72 -22.39 -0.37 -6.26
C VAL A 72 -21.00 0.14 -6.60
N ALA A 73 -20.95 1.37 -7.13
CA ALA A 73 -19.72 2.10 -7.38
C ALA A 73 -19.29 2.89 -6.12
N CYS A 74 -18.08 2.60 -5.64
CA CYS A 74 -17.50 3.18 -4.44
C CYS A 74 -16.24 3.98 -4.77
N HIS A 75 -16.11 5.18 -4.21
CA HIS A 75 -14.84 5.88 -4.21
C HIS A 75 -13.80 5.10 -3.40
N CYS A 76 -12.59 4.97 -3.93
CA CYS A 76 -11.42 4.43 -3.23
C CYS A 76 -10.55 5.60 -2.74
N PRO A 77 -10.54 5.89 -1.42
CA PRO A 77 -9.79 7.01 -0.85
C PRO A 77 -8.27 6.76 -0.78
N ASN A 78 -7.82 5.52 -0.96
CA ASN A 78 -6.41 5.18 -1.07
C ASN A 78 -6.02 4.92 -2.54
N PRO A 79 -5.23 5.81 -3.19
CA PRO A 79 -4.85 5.67 -4.59
C PRO A 79 -3.74 4.63 -4.83
N GLY A 80 -3.19 4.05 -3.77
CA GLY A 80 -2.13 3.04 -3.82
C GLY A 80 -2.54 1.75 -4.55
N ARG A 81 -1.63 0.79 -4.70
CA ARG A 81 -1.92 -0.45 -5.45
C ARG A 81 -2.85 -1.39 -4.70
N LEU A 82 -2.77 -1.43 -3.37
CA LEU A 82 -3.64 -2.24 -2.50
C LEU A 82 -3.71 -3.71 -2.94
N LEU A 83 -2.57 -4.30 -3.34
CA LEU A 83 -2.52 -5.66 -3.89
C LEU A 83 -3.09 -6.70 -2.92
N GLU A 84 -2.83 -6.48 -1.63
CA GLU A 84 -3.32 -7.26 -0.50
C GLU A 84 -4.86 -7.24 -0.37
N PHE A 85 -5.53 -6.20 -0.90
CA PHE A 85 -6.96 -5.94 -0.71
C PHE A 85 -7.83 -6.19 -1.95
N VAL A 86 -7.24 -6.33 -3.14
CA VAL A 86 -7.96 -6.43 -4.43
C VAL A 86 -8.29 -7.87 -4.87
N ILE A 87 -8.59 -8.75 -3.91
CA ILE A 87 -9.02 -10.12 -4.18
C ILE A 87 -10.56 -10.17 -4.18
N PRO A 88 -11.20 -10.68 -5.24
CA PRO A 88 -12.66 -10.85 -5.25
C PRO A 88 -13.17 -11.60 -4.02
N GLY A 89 -14.19 -11.07 -3.37
CA GLY A 89 -14.73 -11.61 -2.12
C GLY A 89 -14.16 -11.00 -0.85
N THR A 90 -13.09 -10.19 -0.91
CA THR A 90 -12.58 -9.46 0.26
C THR A 90 -13.65 -8.52 0.83
N GLU A 91 -13.90 -8.61 2.13
CA GLU A 91 -14.90 -7.78 2.82
C GLU A 91 -14.46 -6.32 2.89
N LEU A 92 -15.39 -5.43 2.58
CA LEU A 92 -15.26 -3.98 2.61
C LEU A 92 -16.33 -3.39 3.54
N LEU A 93 -15.97 -2.32 4.23
CA LEU A 93 -16.95 -1.43 4.86
C LEU A 93 -17.15 -0.22 3.96
N LEU A 94 -18.42 0.14 3.77
CA LEU A 94 -18.83 1.27 2.93
C LEU A 94 -19.48 2.36 3.77
N GLU A 95 -19.14 3.62 3.50
CA GLU A 95 -19.79 4.81 4.03
C GLU A 95 -20.63 5.45 2.93
N ARG A 96 -21.90 5.73 3.22
CA ARG A 96 -22.79 6.42 2.31
C ARG A 96 -22.55 7.92 2.44
N ARG A 97 -22.36 8.59 1.31
CA ARG A 97 -22.23 10.03 1.25
C ARG A 97 -23.56 10.67 1.66
N ARG A 98 -23.57 11.31 2.81
CA ARG A 98 -24.71 12.12 3.26
C ARG A 98 -24.61 13.50 2.59
N SER A 99 -25.63 13.90 1.85
CA SER A 99 -25.79 15.30 1.43
C SER A 99 -25.95 16.14 2.69
N SER A 100 -25.07 17.12 2.92
CA SER A 100 -25.25 18.04 4.03
C SER A 100 -26.54 18.84 3.82
N ALA A 101 -27.33 19.06 4.88
CA ALA A 101 -28.51 19.92 4.84
C ALA A 101 -28.18 21.36 4.35
N ARG A 102 -26.90 21.76 4.44
CA ARG A 102 -26.37 23.01 3.89
C ARG A 102 -26.33 23.00 2.35
N ALA A 103 -25.91 21.88 1.73
CA ALA A 103 -25.91 21.73 0.27
C ALA A 103 -27.32 21.68 -0.35
N ILE A 104 -28.32 21.22 0.41
CA ILE A 104 -29.73 21.20 -0.03
C ILE A 104 -30.36 22.60 0.06
N ARG A 105 -29.97 23.41 1.06
CA ARG A 105 -30.39 24.82 1.15
C ARG A 105 -29.71 25.72 0.11
N ASP A 106 -28.44 25.47 -0.20
CA ASP A 106 -27.67 26.27 -1.16
C ASP A 106 -27.96 25.89 -2.64
N ALA A 107 -28.69 24.79 -2.91
CA ALA A 107 -29.17 24.48 -4.26
C ALA A 107 -30.22 25.50 -4.78
N GLY A 108 -30.75 26.36 -3.90
CA GLY A 108 -31.60 27.50 -4.26
C GLY A 108 -30.86 28.84 -4.38
N ALA A 109 -29.54 28.91 -4.15
CA ALA A 109 -28.78 30.15 -4.22
C ALA A 109 -27.44 29.92 -4.93
N VAL A 110 -27.33 30.48 -6.14
CA VAL A 110 -26.08 30.54 -6.91
C VAL A 110 -25.01 31.21 -6.05
N SER A 111 -24.07 30.43 -5.52
CA SER A 111 -22.79 30.95 -5.05
C SER A 111 -21.68 29.95 -5.37
N GLN A 112 -20.76 30.40 -6.21
CA GLN A 112 -19.54 29.70 -6.58
C GLN A 112 -18.59 29.67 -5.38
N SER A 113 -18.67 28.63 -4.55
CA SER A 113 -17.56 28.28 -3.66
C SER A 113 -16.76 27.12 -4.28
N LYS A 114 -15.59 27.46 -4.83
CA LYS A 114 -14.60 26.50 -5.35
C LYS A 114 -14.07 25.62 -4.21
N ALA A 115 -14.58 24.40 -4.11
CA ALA A 115 -13.81 23.29 -3.55
C ALA A 115 -12.82 22.79 -4.63
N PRO A 116 -11.63 22.28 -4.27
CA PRO A 116 -10.61 21.93 -5.25
C PRO A 116 -11.11 20.78 -6.13
N ALA A 117 -11.24 21.07 -7.42
CA ALA A 117 -11.46 20.09 -8.46
C ALA A 117 -10.16 19.32 -8.68
N ALA A 118 -10.14 18.05 -8.28
CA ALA A 118 -9.12 17.10 -8.72
C ALA A 118 -9.74 15.70 -8.86
N THR A 119 -10.66 15.56 -9.82
CA THR A 119 -11.00 14.36 -10.62
C THR A 119 -12.43 14.51 -11.16
N GLY A 120 -12.56 14.85 -12.45
CA GLY A 120 -13.83 15.08 -13.14
C GLY A 120 -14.60 13.80 -13.47
N GLY A 121 -15.03 13.05 -12.45
CA GLY A 121 -15.95 11.92 -12.59
C GLY A 121 -17.27 12.15 -11.84
N PRO A 122 -18.35 11.41 -12.18
CA PRO A 122 -19.58 11.43 -11.39
C PRO A 122 -19.27 11.08 -9.94
N LYS A 123 -19.82 11.86 -9.00
CA LYS A 123 -19.63 11.67 -7.57
C LYS A 123 -20.31 10.35 -7.16
N THR A 124 -19.53 9.35 -6.73
CA THR A 124 -20.08 8.10 -6.20
C THR A 124 -20.87 8.37 -4.92
N GLN A 125 -21.97 7.62 -4.72
CA GLN A 125 -22.74 7.68 -3.46
C GLN A 125 -22.03 6.97 -2.31
N TRP A 126 -21.17 6.01 -2.61
CA TRP A 126 -20.46 5.21 -1.62
C TRP A 126 -18.96 5.51 -1.61
N THR A 127 -18.32 5.34 -0.45
CA THR A 127 -16.87 5.33 -0.29
C THR A 127 -16.48 4.03 0.41
N ALA A 128 -15.46 3.33 -0.10
CA ALA A 128 -14.88 2.17 0.59
C ALA A 128 -13.95 2.69 1.69
N VAL A 129 -14.39 2.58 2.95
CA VAL A 129 -13.74 3.25 4.08
C VAL A 129 -12.75 2.38 4.83
N ALA A 130 -12.98 1.06 4.81
CA ALA A 130 -12.09 0.08 5.38
C ALA A 130 -12.21 -1.25 4.62
N VAL A 131 -11.20 -2.08 4.77
CA VAL A 131 -11.14 -3.44 4.22
C VAL A 131 -10.75 -4.42 5.32
N ARG A 132 -11.34 -5.61 5.32
CA ARG A 132 -10.90 -6.69 6.20
C ARG A 132 -9.78 -7.47 5.54
N TYR A 133 -8.63 -7.55 6.21
CA TYR A 133 -7.47 -8.28 5.73
C TYR A 133 -6.72 -8.94 6.90
N ARG A 134 -6.49 -10.27 6.80
CA ARG A 134 -5.84 -11.09 7.86
C ARG A 134 -6.43 -10.79 9.25
N ASP A 135 -7.76 -10.82 9.35
CA ASP A 135 -8.55 -10.54 10.56
C ASP A 135 -8.42 -9.13 11.16
N LYS A 136 -7.78 -8.21 10.44
CA LYS A 136 -7.67 -6.79 10.79
C LYS A 136 -8.58 -5.94 9.91
N LEU A 137 -9.06 -4.85 10.49
CA LEU A 137 -9.80 -3.83 9.77
C LEU A 137 -8.84 -2.69 9.42
N VAL A 138 -8.57 -2.54 8.13
CA VAL A 138 -7.58 -1.59 7.58
C VAL A 138 -8.33 -0.39 7.00
N PRO A 139 -8.28 0.79 7.64
CA PRO A 139 -8.86 2.01 7.09
C PRO A 139 -8.19 2.39 5.77
N LEU A 140 -8.99 2.80 4.79
CA LEU A 140 -8.51 3.25 3.48
C LEU A 140 -8.36 4.78 3.39
N PHE A 141 -8.72 5.53 4.44
CA PHE A 141 -8.57 6.99 4.45
C PHE A 141 -7.17 7.42 4.87
N SER A 142 -6.29 7.66 3.90
CA SER A 142 -4.99 8.29 4.16
C SER A 142 -5.13 9.72 4.71
N ALA A 143 -6.11 10.49 4.23
CA ALA A 143 -6.30 11.91 4.61
C ALA A 143 -6.74 12.13 6.07
N ARG A 144 -7.22 11.10 6.78
CA ARG A 144 -7.64 11.22 8.19
C ARG A 144 -6.49 10.95 9.17
N ALA A 145 -5.31 10.58 8.65
CA ALA A 145 -4.10 10.39 9.46
C ALA A 145 -3.68 11.67 10.20
N ASN A 146 -3.83 12.85 9.60
CA ASN A 146 -3.45 14.12 10.22
C ASN A 146 -4.19 14.37 11.54
N GLY A 147 -5.50 14.06 11.61
CA GLY A 147 -6.26 14.19 12.85
C GLY A 147 -5.80 13.23 13.97
N VAL A 148 -5.38 12.01 13.61
CA VAL A 148 -4.75 11.08 14.58
C VAL A 148 -3.43 11.66 15.08
N VAL A 149 -2.62 12.18 14.18
CA VAL A 149 -1.30 12.74 14.51
C VAL A 149 -1.46 13.94 15.44
N GLU A 150 -2.31 14.89 15.08
CA GLU A 150 -2.54 16.11 15.84
C GLU A 150 -2.99 15.82 17.28
N GLN A 151 -3.96 14.92 17.45
CA GLN A 151 -4.56 14.65 18.76
C GLN A 151 -3.77 13.63 19.60
N GLY A 152 -3.07 12.70 18.94
CA GLY A 152 -2.53 11.51 19.60
C GLY A 152 -1.02 11.38 19.55
N VAL A 153 -0.37 11.93 18.52
CA VAL A 153 1.07 11.77 18.32
C VAL A 153 1.83 13.02 18.74
N LEU A 154 1.42 14.19 18.25
CA LEU A 154 2.12 15.46 18.53
C LEU A 154 2.20 15.79 20.04
N PRO A 155 1.17 15.56 20.88
CA PRO A 155 1.27 15.84 22.31
C PRO A 155 2.31 14.97 23.04
N VAL A 156 2.62 13.78 22.50
CA VAL A 156 3.62 12.87 23.08
C VAL A 156 5.01 13.17 22.51
N LEU A 157 5.09 13.47 21.22
CA LEU A 157 6.36 13.76 20.54
C LEU A 157 6.90 15.15 20.89
N PHE A 158 6.01 16.12 21.12
CA PHE A 158 6.33 17.51 21.46
C PHE A 158 5.52 17.98 22.69
N PRO A 159 5.74 17.39 23.88
CA PRO A 159 4.93 17.68 25.07
C PRO A 159 5.06 19.12 25.57
N ALA A 160 6.17 19.80 25.23
CA ALA A 160 6.45 21.18 25.58
C ALA A 160 6.33 22.14 24.38
N ALA A 161 5.58 21.76 23.33
CA ALA A 161 5.34 22.62 22.18
C ALA A 161 4.73 23.97 22.60
N ARG A 162 5.32 25.07 22.13
CA ARG A 162 4.78 26.42 22.33
C ARG A 162 3.66 26.73 21.35
N HIS A 163 3.77 26.22 20.13
CA HIS A 163 2.82 26.45 19.06
C HIS A 163 2.83 25.27 18.09
N ILE A 164 1.64 24.88 17.63
CA ILE A 164 1.44 23.86 16.59
C ILE A 164 0.53 24.46 15.54
N GLN A 165 0.95 24.39 14.28
CA GLN A 165 0.18 24.85 13.13
C GLN A 165 0.05 23.72 12.11
N ALA A 166 -1.17 23.27 11.87
CA ALA A 166 -1.46 22.35 10.78
C ALA A 166 -1.38 23.05 9.41
N GLU A 167 -1.12 22.27 8.36
CA GLU A 167 -1.18 22.71 6.96
C GLU A 167 -0.27 23.93 6.68
N TYR A 168 0.91 23.91 7.29
CA TYR A 168 1.88 25.01 7.24
C TYR A 168 2.51 25.12 5.85
N THR A 169 2.45 26.33 5.27
CA THR A 169 3.00 26.61 3.94
C THR A 169 4.33 27.36 4.07
N LEU A 170 5.35 26.89 3.36
CA LEU A 170 6.67 27.50 3.28
C LEU A 170 7.14 27.48 1.82
N GLY A 171 7.24 28.66 1.19
CA GLY A 171 7.48 28.74 -0.25
C GLY A 171 6.35 28.08 -1.04
N ASP A 172 6.71 27.19 -1.97
CA ASP A 172 5.77 26.46 -2.83
C ASP A 172 5.26 25.15 -2.20
N SER A 173 5.71 24.83 -0.98
CA SER A 173 5.43 23.57 -0.32
C SER A 173 4.56 23.72 0.90
N ARG A 174 3.81 22.65 1.18
CA ARG A 174 2.86 22.56 2.28
C ARG A 174 3.17 21.31 3.09
N PHE A 175 3.50 21.51 4.34
CA PHE A 175 3.77 20.48 5.34
C PHE A 175 2.50 20.22 6.16
N ASP A 176 2.32 18.98 6.61
CA ASP A 176 1.15 18.61 7.42
C ASP A 176 1.14 19.38 8.75
N PHE A 177 2.30 19.56 9.38
CA PHE A 177 2.42 20.37 10.61
C PHE A 177 3.74 21.15 10.69
N MET A 178 3.68 22.30 11.36
CA MET A 178 4.83 22.99 11.95
C MET A 178 4.65 23.02 13.47
N VAL A 179 5.69 22.66 14.21
CA VAL A 179 5.76 22.74 15.66
C VAL A 179 6.88 23.68 16.06
N GLN A 180 6.59 24.64 16.93
CA GLN A 180 7.60 25.42 17.62
C GLN A 180 7.86 24.81 19.00
N ASP A 181 9.08 24.36 19.25
CA ASP A 181 9.47 23.76 20.53
C ASP A 181 9.69 24.82 21.63
N GLU A 182 10.04 24.36 22.83
CA GLU A 182 10.32 25.24 23.98
C GLU A 182 11.55 26.13 23.75
N ALA A 183 12.52 25.71 22.94
CA ALA A 183 13.69 26.52 22.59
C ALA A 183 13.38 27.56 21.49
N GLY A 184 12.21 27.47 20.85
CA GLY A 184 11.80 28.31 19.73
C GLY A 184 12.24 27.77 18.36
N LEU A 185 12.80 26.56 18.29
CA LEU A 185 13.14 25.88 17.04
C LEU A 185 11.87 25.45 16.32
N LEU A 186 11.91 25.50 14.98
CA LEU A 186 10.80 25.13 14.12
C LEU A 186 11.00 23.72 13.56
N HIS A 187 10.05 22.84 13.84
CA HIS A 187 9.96 21.47 13.39
C HIS A 187 8.90 21.36 12.29
N LEU A 188 9.29 20.93 11.09
CA LEU A 188 8.39 20.64 9.98
C LEU A 188 8.12 19.15 9.92
N ILE A 189 6.85 18.76 9.88
CA ILE A 189 6.42 17.36 9.99
C ILE A 189 5.60 17.01 8.76
N GLU A 190 6.03 15.96 8.06
CA GLU A 190 5.29 15.32 6.97
C GLU A 190 4.72 13.99 7.43
N VAL A 191 3.42 13.80 7.25
CA VAL A 191 2.68 12.59 7.63
C VAL A 191 2.46 11.70 6.41
N LYS A 192 2.78 10.41 6.55
CA LYS A 192 2.57 9.39 5.52
C LYS A 192 1.71 8.26 6.06
N ALA A 193 0.53 8.06 5.50
CA ALA A 193 -0.29 6.89 5.82
C ALA A 193 0.29 5.62 5.18
N CYS A 194 0.43 4.55 5.96
CA CYS A 194 0.97 3.27 5.55
C CYS A 194 -0.07 2.17 5.84
N SER A 195 -0.68 1.60 4.81
CA SER A 195 -1.65 0.51 4.96
C SER A 195 -1.05 -0.87 4.70
N LEU A 196 0.13 -0.96 4.08
CA LEU A 196 0.76 -2.23 3.72
C LEU A 196 1.54 -2.77 4.92
N VAL A 197 1.06 -3.88 5.49
CA VAL A 197 1.76 -4.65 6.53
C VAL A 197 1.67 -6.13 6.20
N GLU A 198 2.82 -6.77 6.01
CA GLU A 198 2.93 -8.19 5.70
C GLU A 198 4.02 -8.82 6.57
N GLU A 199 3.73 -9.99 7.14
CA GLU A 199 4.69 -10.71 7.99
C GLU A 199 5.29 -9.84 9.13
N GLY A 200 4.46 -8.97 9.72
CA GLY A 200 4.87 -8.03 10.77
C GLY A 200 5.63 -6.79 10.27
N ILE A 201 5.90 -6.69 8.96
CA ILE A 201 6.69 -5.61 8.35
C ILE A 201 5.78 -4.61 7.66
N ALA A 202 5.76 -3.37 8.15
CA ALA A 202 5.10 -2.25 7.49
C ALA A 202 6.00 -1.65 6.39
N MET A 203 5.43 -1.36 5.22
CA MET A 203 6.20 -0.82 4.09
C MET A 203 5.50 0.33 3.37
N PHE A 204 6.26 1.40 3.06
CA PHE A 204 5.79 2.53 2.27
C PHE A 204 6.84 2.96 1.23
N PRO A 205 6.44 3.38 0.01
CA PRO A 205 5.07 3.45 -0.49
C PRO A 205 4.58 2.12 -1.10
N ASP A 206 3.28 2.00 -1.35
CA ASP A 206 2.68 0.86 -2.05
C ASP A 206 2.51 1.08 -3.57
N ALA A 207 2.85 2.28 -4.04
CA ALA A 207 3.05 2.63 -5.45
C ALA A 207 4.23 3.62 -5.59
N PRO A 208 5.00 3.59 -6.70
CA PRO A 208 6.07 4.57 -6.93
C PRO A 208 5.56 6.01 -6.85
N SER A 209 6.33 6.90 -6.23
CA SER A 209 5.95 8.30 -6.01
C SER A 209 7.15 9.24 -6.13
N GLU A 210 7.37 9.78 -7.33
CA GLU A 210 8.37 10.83 -7.57
C GLU A 210 8.20 12.03 -6.63
N ARG A 211 6.96 12.33 -6.25
CA ARG A 211 6.65 13.39 -5.29
C ARG A 211 7.24 13.10 -3.91
N ALA A 212 7.22 11.84 -3.46
CA ALA A 212 7.77 11.47 -2.17
C ALA A 212 9.30 11.63 -2.12
N VAL A 213 10.00 11.32 -3.22
CA VAL A 213 11.44 11.55 -3.34
C VAL A 213 11.76 13.04 -3.28
N LYS A 214 11.07 13.87 -4.06
CA LYS A 214 11.26 15.34 -4.05
C LYS A 214 11.01 15.96 -2.67
N HIS A 215 10.01 15.48 -1.93
CA HIS A 215 9.76 15.94 -0.56
C HIS A 215 10.94 15.61 0.38
N ILE A 216 11.60 14.46 0.24
CA ILE A 216 12.79 14.14 1.06
C ILE A 216 13.94 15.11 0.77
N GLU A 217 14.18 15.40 -0.50
CA GLU A 217 15.23 16.35 -0.92
C GLU A 217 14.96 17.77 -0.40
N GLU A 218 13.70 18.20 -0.42
CA GLU A 218 13.27 19.46 0.15
C GLU A 218 13.48 19.54 1.66
N LEU A 219 13.08 18.51 2.41
CA LEU A 219 13.32 18.45 3.86
C LEU A 219 14.82 18.52 4.18
N ALA A 220 15.65 17.82 3.40
CA ALA A 220 17.11 17.90 3.53
C ALA A 220 17.68 19.30 3.24
N TYR A 221 17.07 20.06 2.32
CA TYR A 221 17.40 21.46 2.08
C TYR A 221 16.98 22.36 3.25
N LEU A 222 15.76 22.18 3.78
CA LEU A 222 15.23 22.98 4.89
C LEU A 222 16.00 22.77 6.20
N ILE A 223 16.56 21.58 6.42
CA ILE A 223 17.48 21.35 7.54
C ILE A 223 18.68 22.30 7.49
N LYS A 224 19.22 22.57 6.29
CA LYS A 224 20.34 23.52 6.11
C LYS A 224 19.93 24.97 6.38
N GLN A 225 18.64 25.28 6.33
CA GLN A 225 18.08 26.59 6.66
C GLN A 225 17.74 26.74 8.15
N GLY A 226 18.04 25.72 8.98
CA GLY A 226 17.85 25.76 10.43
C GLY A 226 16.56 25.13 10.94
N TYR A 227 15.77 24.51 10.06
CA TYR A 227 14.59 23.74 10.47
C TYR A 227 14.97 22.35 10.99
N ARG A 228 14.18 21.83 11.93
CA ARG A 228 14.13 20.38 12.21
C ARG A 228 13.07 19.77 11.31
N CYS A 229 13.34 18.60 10.74
CA CYS A 229 12.43 17.98 9.77
C CYS A 229 12.13 16.54 10.20
N HIS A 230 10.85 16.18 10.10
CA HIS A 230 10.33 14.90 10.55
C HIS A 230 9.50 14.26 9.44
N ILE A 231 9.64 12.96 9.27
CA ILE A 231 8.69 12.14 8.51
C ILE A 231 8.02 11.18 9.48
N LEU A 232 6.70 11.24 9.57
CA LEU A 232 5.90 10.42 10.46
C LEU A 232 5.04 9.43 9.66
N PHE A 233 5.39 8.16 9.73
CA PHE A 233 4.59 7.08 9.16
C PHE A 233 3.48 6.66 10.13
N VAL A 234 2.23 6.75 9.68
CA VAL A 234 1.05 6.29 10.41
C VAL A 234 0.61 4.97 9.81
N ILE A 235 0.93 3.88 10.50
CA ILE A 235 0.60 2.52 10.08
C ILE A 235 -0.85 2.22 10.49
N VAL A 236 -1.71 2.01 9.51
CA VAL A 236 -3.17 1.86 9.68
C VAL A 236 -3.63 0.42 9.48
N HIS A 237 -2.86 -0.55 9.98
CA HIS A 237 -3.14 -1.98 9.81
C HIS A 237 -3.18 -2.75 11.15
N GLY A 238 -2.95 -2.06 12.27
CA GLY A 238 -2.70 -2.71 13.55
C GLY A 238 -1.25 -3.16 13.70
N HIS A 239 -1.01 -4.30 14.36
CA HIS A 239 0.33 -4.68 14.82
C HIS A 239 1.38 -4.70 13.68
N ALA A 240 2.44 -3.90 13.85
CA ALA A 240 3.63 -3.89 13.02
C ALA A 240 4.86 -3.96 13.93
N GLU A 241 5.74 -4.91 13.65
CA GLU A 241 6.98 -5.14 14.40
C GLU A 241 8.06 -4.14 14.00
N ARG A 242 8.06 -3.73 12.73
CA ARG A 242 8.95 -2.70 12.22
C ARG A 242 8.43 -2.04 10.95
N PHE A 243 8.99 -0.89 10.61
CA PHE A 243 8.79 -0.20 9.35
C PHE A 243 10.05 -0.26 8.49
N ILE A 244 9.89 -0.54 7.19
CA ILE A 244 10.95 -0.54 6.18
C ILE A 244 10.48 0.26 4.95
N PRO A 245 11.31 1.14 4.36
CA PRO A 245 10.97 1.75 3.06
C PRO A 245 10.80 0.69 1.98
N ASN A 246 9.72 0.75 1.20
CA ASN A 246 9.37 -0.29 0.22
C ASN A 246 10.26 -0.25 -1.03
N LEU A 247 11.49 -0.74 -0.92
CA LEU A 247 12.46 -0.82 -2.02
C LEU A 247 12.00 -1.67 -3.21
N HIS A 248 11.05 -2.60 -3.01
CA HIS A 248 10.49 -3.41 -4.09
C HIS A 248 9.46 -2.67 -4.93
N THR A 249 8.93 -1.56 -4.41
CA THR A 249 7.98 -0.73 -5.12
C THR A 249 8.65 0.54 -5.60
N ASP A 250 9.41 1.20 -4.73
CA ASP A 250 10.07 2.48 -5.00
C ASP A 250 11.51 2.47 -4.41
N PRO A 251 12.48 1.92 -5.17
CA PRO A 251 13.87 1.89 -4.72
C PRO A 251 14.50 3.29 -4.60
N GLU A 252 14.02 4.27 -5.36
CA GLU A 252 14.50 5.66 -5.28
C GLU A 252 14.08 6.30 -3.97
N PHE A 253 12.82 6.12 -3.56
CA PHE A 253 12.34 6.55 -2.25
C PHE A 253 13.12 5.90 -1.11
N ALA A 254 13.33 4.58 -1.16
CA ALA A 254 14.07 3.86 -0.15
C ALA A 254 15.52 4.37 -0.02
N SER A 255 16.21 4.57 -1.15
CA SER A 255 17.55 5.15 -1.19
C SER A 255 17.59 6.58 -0.62
N ALA A 256 16.69 7.45 -1.07
CA ALA A 256 16.63 8.85 -0.64
C ALA A 256 16.40 8.97 0.87
N LEU A 257 15.45 8.19 1.42
CA LEU A 257 15.15 8.21 2.84
C LEU A 257 16.32 7.67 3.69
N SER A 258 16.96 6.57 3.25
CA SER A 258 18.14 6.04 3.92
C SER A 258 19.31 7.02 3.95
N LYS A 259 19.55 7.76 2.85
CA LYS A 259 20.59 8.80 2.79
C LYS A 259 20.28 9.98 3.72
N ALA A 260 19.01 10.30 3.91
CA ALA A 260 18.58 11.40 4.76
C ALA A 260 18.46 11.03 6.25
N ALA A 261 18.62 9.76 6.63
CA ALA A 261 18.41 9.24 7.98
C ALA A 261 19.24 9.92 9.09
N GLY A 262 20.39 10.50 8.75
CA GLY A 262 21.23 11.25 9.70
C GLY A 262 20.80 12.70 9.94
N ALA A 263 19.85 13.21 9.14
CA ALA A 263 19.44 14.61 9.15
C ALA A 263 17.93 14.78 9.40
N ILE A 264 17.10 13.91 8.81
CA ILE A 264 15.65 13.88 9.00
C ILE A 264 15.31 12.87 10.10
N GLU A 265 14.48 13.27 11.06
CA GLU A 265 13.96 12.35 12.06
C GLU A 265 12.80 11.53 11.48
N VAL A 266 12.91 10.21 11.53
CA VAL A 266 11.89 9.30 10.98
C VAL A 266 11.18 8.58 12.11
N HIS A 267 9.87 8.75 12.15
CA HIS A 267 8.99 8.22 13.17
C HIS A 267 8.00 7.25 12.54
N ALA A 268 7.66 6.18 13.25
CA ALA A 268 6.58 5.27 12.85
C ALA A 268 5.70 4.95 14.04
N VAL A 269 4.40 5.19 13.88
CA VAL A 269 3.36 4.86 14.86
C VAL A 269 2.41 3.87 14.23
N THR A 270 1.82 2.99 15.03
CA THR A 270 0.74 2.13 14.54
C THR A 270 -0.54 2.32 15.34
N LEU A 271 -1.65 2.25 14.62
CA LEU A 271 -2.99 2.29 15.16
C LEU A 271 -3.83 1.10 14.68
N GLU A 272 -4.84 0.77 15.47
CA GLU A 272 -5.85 -0.23 15.15
C GLU A 272 -7.23 0.45 15.11
N ALA A 273 -8.08 -0.01 14.20
CA ALA A 273 -9.48 0.42 14.13
C ALA A 273 -10.41 -0.70 14.61
N ASP A 274 -11.46 -0.35 15.36
CA ASP A 274 -12.54 -1.27 15.69
C ASP A 274 -13.67 -1.25 14.65
N GLU A 275 -14.64 -2.17 14.79
CA GLU A 275 -15.79 -2.30 13.89
C GLU A 275 -16.70 -1.05 13.88
N GLN A 276 -16.64 -0.19 14.90
CA GLN A 276 -17.37 1.07 14.95
C GLN A 276 -16.59 2.23 14.29
N GLY A 277 -15.37 1.95 13.81
CA GLY A 277 -14.47 2.89 13.18
C GLY A 277 -13.76 3.81 14.16
N ARG A 278 -13.64 3.44 15.44
CA ARG A 278 -12.79 4.15 16.40
C ARG A 278 -11.35 3.67 16.25
N GLY A 279 -10.42 4.62 16.20
CA GLY A 279 -8.99 4.36 16.11
C GLY A 279 -8.31 4.44 17.47
N ARG A 280 -7.39 3.53 17.75
CA ARG A 280 -6.51 3.59 18.93
C ARG A 280 -5.07 3.40 18.51
N ILE A 281 -4.20 4.30 18.95
CA ILE A 281 -2.76 4.12 18.81
C ILE A 281 -2.33 2.96 19.72
N ILE A 282 -1.67 1.97 19.14
CA ILE A 282 -1.24 0.76 19.86
C ILE A 282 0.26 0.73 20.13
N ASN A 283 1.06 1.44 19.32
CA ASN A 283 2.49 1.63 19.55
C ASN A 283 2.93 2.99 18.98
N MET A 284 3.57 3.80 19.81
CA MET A 284 4.11 5.12 19.47
C MET A 284 5.52 5.09 18.88
N ASN A 285 6.20 3.94 18.94
CA ASN A 285 7.60 3.82 18.53
C ASN A 285 7.81 2.47 17.83
N VAL A 286 7.22 2.32 16.64
CA VAL A 286 7.52 1.18 15.77
C VAL A 286 8.97 1.35 15.26
N PRO A 287 9.85 0.34 15.47
CA PRO A 287 11.22 0.40 14.97
C PRO A 287 11.28 0.71 13.47
N VAL A 288 12.04 1.75 13.10
CA VAL A 288 12.27 2.15 11.71
C VAL A 288 13.63 1.58 11.28
N ASP A 289 13.64 0.75 10.23
CA ASP A 289 14.87 0.21 9.65
C ASP A 289 15.15 0.79 8.27
N LEU A 290 16.16 1.64 8.21
CA LEU A 290 16.62 2.31 7.00
C LEU A 290 17.91 1.68 6.43
N SER A 291 18.32 0.50 6.91
CA SER A 291 19.56 -0.17 6.48
C SER A 291 19.51 -0.72 5.04
N PHE A 292 18.31 -0.84 4.45
CA PHE A 292 18.10 -1.40 3.12
C PHE A 292 18.35 -0.42 1.95
N GLY A 293 18.79 0.82 2.22
CA GLY A 293 19.06 1.81 1.18
C GLY A 293 20.14 1.36 0.17
N SER A 294 21.18 0.69 0.64
CA SER A 294 22.23 0.14 -0.24
C SER A 294 21.69 -0.94 -1.19
N LEU A 295 20.76 -1.78 -0.71
CA LEU A 295 20.10 -2.80 -1.53
C LEU A 295 19.19 -2.16 -2.57
N ALA A 296 18.47 -1.09 -2.19
CA ALA A 296 17.64 -0.33 -3.12
C ALA A 296 18.48 0.25 -4.29
N GLU A 297 19.67 0.77 -4.00
CA GLU A 297 20.60 1.32 -5.01
C GLU A 297 21.28 0.25 -5.87
N ALA A 298 21.48 -0.94 -5.32
CA ALA A 298 22.21 -2.01 -6.02
C ALA A 298 21.52 -2.47 -7.31
N ASN A 299 20.21 -2.18 -7.48
CA ASN A 299 19.41 -2.48 -8.67
C ASN A 299 19.64 -3.92 -9.16
N ARG A 300 19.52 -4.86 -8.22
CA ARG A 300 19.76 -6.29 -8.39
C ARG A 300 18.76 -7.10 -7.57
N GLY A 301 18.61 -8.37 -7.91
CA GLY A 301 17.73 -9.31 -7.20
C GLY A 301 17.02 -10.24 -8.16
N SER A 302 15.87 -10.72 -7.72
CA SER A 302 14.97 -11.56 -8.53
C SER A 302 13.72 -10.79 -8.94
N TYR A 303 12.91 -11.38 -9.82
CA TYR A 303 11.65 -10.81 -10.25
C TYR A 303 10.69 -11.89 -10.72
N LEU A 304 9.40 -11.54 -10.70
CA LEU A 304 8.37 -12.28 -11.39
C LEU A 304 7.85 -11.46 -12.58
N ILE A 305 7.69 -12.08 -13.75
CA ILE A 305 6.92 -11.51 -14.86
C ILE A 305 5.61 -12.28 -14.97
N LEU A 306 4.50 -11.59 -14.80
CA LEU A 306 3.17 -12.12 -15.08
C LEU A 306 2.82 -11.71 -16.50
N LEU A 307 2.34 -12.66 -17.29
CA LEU A 307 1.84 -12.37 -18.63
C LEU A 307 0.59 -13.20 -18.94
N GLU A 308 -0.35 -12.57 -19.63
CA GLU A 308 -1.58 -13.19 -20.12
C GLU A 308 -1.34 -13.63 -21.57
N VAL A 309 -1.58 -14.90 -21.88
CA VAL A 309 -1.65 -15.44 -23.24
C VAL A 309 -3.13 -15.55 -23.59
N PRO A 310 -3.69 -14.67 -24.45
CA PRO A 310 -5.13 -14.62 -24.69
C PRO A 310 -5.63 -15.84 -25.49
N ASP A 311 -4.81 -16.32 -26.41
CA ASP A 311 -5.14 -17.42 -27.32
C ASP A 311 -4.04 -18.48 -27.30
N ALA A 312 -4.43 -19.75 -27.39
CA ALA A 312 -3.46 -20.82 -27.48
C ALA A 312 -2.56 -20.64 -28.71
N VAL A 313 -1.25 -20.78 -28.52
CA VAL A 313 -0.25 -20.49 -29.55
C VAL A 313 0.91 -21.47 -29.46
N GLN A 314 1.38 -21.93 -30.61
CA GLN A 314 2.63 -22.68 -30.71
C GLN A 314 3.72 -21.76 -31.21
N ILE A 315 4.81 -21.64 -30.46
CA ILE A 315 5.96 -20.79 -30.81
C ILE A 315 7.26 -21.58 -30.77
N TYR A 316 8.22 -21.16 -31.59
CA TYR A 316 9.57 -21.73 -31.56
C TYR A 316 10.45 -20.91 -30.61
N VAL A 317 10.91 -21.51 -29.53
CA VAL A 317 11.62 -20.83 -28.43
C VAL A 317 13.11 -21.18 -28.47
N GLY A 318 13.86 -20.55 -29.37
CA GLY A 318 15.32 -20.74 -29.46
C GLY A 318 15.74 -22.22 -29.49
N SER A 319 16.66 -22.61 -28.59
CA SER A 319 17.13 -24.00 -28.45
C SER A 319 16.11 -24.95 -27.82
N LEU A 320 15.06 -24.45 -27.18
CA LEU A 320 14.01 -25.27 -26.58
C LEU A 320 13.10 -25.89 -27.67
N GLY A 321 13.08 -25.31 -28.86
CA GLY A 321 12.30 -25.79 -29.99
C GLY A 321 10.82 -25.36 -29.91
N PRO A 322 9.91 -26.10 -30.55
CA PRO A 322 8.48 -25.78 -30.53
C PRO A 322 7.87 -26.03 -29.15
N VAL A 323 7.16 -25.03 -28.63
CA VAL A 323 6.42 -25.11 -27.36
C VAL A 323 4.99 -24.63 -27.59
N CYS A 324 4.02 -25.39 -27.09
CA CYS A 324 2.61 -25.03 -27.12
C CYS A 324 2.24 -24.32 -25.81
N PHE A 325 1.70 -23.11 -25.93
CA PHE A 325 1.14 -22.34 -24.84
C PHE A 325 -0.38 -22.37 -24.97
N GLN A 326 -1.07 -22.73 -23.90
CA GLN A 326 -2.53 -22.63 -23.83
C GLN A 326 -2.94 -21.20 -23.45
N ALA A 327 -4.20 -20.85 -23.69
CA ALA A 327 -4.74 -19.58 -23.24
C ALA A 327 -4.79 -19.54 -21.70
N GLY A 328 -4.36 -18.45 -21.09
CA GLY A 328 -4.37 -18.24 -19.65
C GLY A 328 -3.22 -17.37 -19.17
N TRP A 329 -2.75 -17.59 -17.94
CA TRP A 329 -1.71 -16.78 -17.32
C TRP A 329 -0.42 -17.57 -17.13
N TYR A 330 0.69 -16.88 -17.27
CA TYR A 330 2.01 -17.44 -17.02
C TYR A 330 2.78 -16.55 -16.05
N VAL A 331 3.50 -17.17 -15.13
CA VAL A 331 4.43 -16.50 -14.21
C VAL A 331 5.83 -17.02 -14.48
N TYR A 332 6.72 -16.10 -14.85
CA TYR A 332 8.13 -16.38 -15.03
C TYR A 332 8.94 -15.90 -13.83
N ALA A 333 9.73 -16.77 -13.22
CA ALA A 333 10.73 -16.42 -12.23
C ALA A 333 12.07 -16.14 -12.92
N GLY A 334 12.68 -14.99 -12.63
CA GLY A 334 13.97 -14.62 -13.18
C GLY A 334 14.86 -13.90 -12.17
N SER A 335 16.16 -13.83 -12.46
CA SER A 335 17.14 -13.07 -11.68
C SER A 335 17.84 -11.98 -12.48
N ALA A 336 18.44 -11.00 -11.80
CA ALA A 336 19.34 -10.00 -12.36
C ALA A 336 20.41 -9.61 -11.33
N GLN A 337 21.67 -9.94 -11.62
CA GLN A 337 22.81 -9.55 -10.74
C GLN A 337 23.10 -8.05 -10.75
N LYS A 338 22.73 -7.35 -11.83
CA LYS A 338 22.76 -5.90 -12.01
C LYS A 338 21.64 -5.50 -12.97
N ASN A 339 21.25 -4.24 -12.95
CA ASN A 339 20.29 -3.66 -13.86
C ASN A 339 18.91 -4.36 -13.84
N LEU A 340 18.43 -4.72 -12.63
CA LEU A 340 17.16 -5.41 -12.41
C LEU A 340 16.00 -4.68 -13.09
N SER A 341 15.86 -3.38 -12.84
CA SER A 341 14.80 -2.55 -13.40
C SER A 341 14.84 -2.55 -14.94
N GLN A 342 16.02 -2.47 -15.54
CA GLN A 342 16.21 -2.51 -16.99
C GLN A 342 15.89 -3.90 -17.56
N ARG A 343 16.22 -4.99 -16.84
CA ARG A 343 15.90 -6.37 -17.26
C ARG A 343 14.39 -6.58 -17.29
N ILE A 344 13.69 -6.18 -16.23
CA ILE A 344 12.21 -6.22 -16.17
C ILE A 344 11.62 -5.36 -17.29
N ALA A 345 12.06 -4.10 -17.42
CA ALA A 345 11.56 -3.18 -18.45
C ALA A 345 11.76 -3.74 -19.87
N ARG A 346 12.85 -4.47 -20.12
CA ARG A 346 13.06 -5.17 -21.40
C ARG A 346 12.03 -6.27 -21.63
N HIS A 347 11.73 -7.09 -20.63
CA HIS A 347 10.74 -8.17 -20.78
C HIS A 347 9.35 -7.60 -21.07
N LEU A 348 8.96 -6.52 -20.41
CA LEU A 348 7.67 -5.86 -20.59
C LEU A 348 7.47 -5.15 -21.95
N ARG A 349 8.48 -5.11 -22.83
CA ARG A 349 8.32 -4.56 -24.18
C ARG A 349 7.56 -5.54 -25.07
N HIS A 350 6.40 -5.10 -25.58
CA HIS A 350 5.58 -5.83 -26.57
C HIS A 350 6.21 -5.93 -27.96
N VAL A 351 7.22 -5.10 -28.26
CA VAL A 351 7.82 -5.06 -29.60
C VAL A 351 8.74 -6.27 -29.83
N ARG A 352 8.72 -6.78 -31.06
CA ARG A 352 9.66 -7.82 -31.51
C ARG A 352 11.09 -7.32 -31.31
N LYS A 353 11.78 -7.94 -30.35
CA LYS A 353 13.16 -7.68 -29.97
C LYS A 353 14.03 -8.82 -30.48
N GLN A 354 15.33 -8.56 -30.65
CA GLN A 354 16.28 -9.66 -30.77
C GLN A 354 16.18 -10.51 -29.51
N ALA A 355 15.69 -11.73 -29.65
CA ALA A 355 15.40 -12.60 -28.52
C ALA A 355 16.71 -13.06 -27.89
N HIS A 356 16.88 -12.77 -26.60
CA HIS A 356 18.06 -13.16 -25.83
C HIS A 356 17.69 -14.18 -24.74
N TRP A 357 16.52 -14.03 -24.12
CA TRP A 357 15.97 -14.97 -23.14
C TRP A 357 14.78 -15.73 -23.71
N HIS A 358 14.51 -16.95 -23.21
CA HIS A 358 13.33 -17.73 -23.61
C HIS A 358 12.02 -16.93 -23.47
N LEU A 359 11.90 -16.14 -22.40
CA LEU A 359 10.73 -15.29 -22.17
C LEU A 359 10.52 -14.26 -23.29
N ASP A 360 11.57 -13.76 -23.94
CA ASP A 360 11.43 -12.75 -25.01
C ASP A 360 10.62 -13.27 -26.20
N TYR A 361 10.68 -14.59 -26.48
CA TYR A 361 9.87 -15.22 -27.53
C TYR A 361 8.38 -15.20 -27.20
N LEU A 362 8.03 -15.39 -25.93
CA LEU A 362 6.64 -15.42 -25.47
C LEU A 362 6.03 -14.02 -25.34
N THR A 363 6.83 -13.01 -24.95
CA THR A 363 6.34 -11.64 -24.72
C THR A 363 5.70 -10.99 -25.96
N ALA A 364 6.05 -11.42 -27.17
CA ALA A 364 5.42 -10.95 -28.41
C ALA A 364 3.96 -11.40 -28.58
N HIS A 365 3.55 -12.45 -27.85
CA HIS A 365 2.20 -13.02 -27.87
C HIS A 365 1.40 -12.69 -26.61
N ALA A 366 1.98 -11.89 -25.70
CA ALA A 366 1.34 -11.54 -24.45
C ALA A 366 0.33 -10.39 -24.61
N GLY A 367 -0.85 -10.57 -24.01
CA GLY A 367 -1.86 -9.54 -23.80
C GLY A 367 -1.43 -8.57 -22.70
N LYS A 368 -1.79 -8.84 -21.44
CA LYS A 368 -1.30 -8.06 -20.30
C LYS A 368 0.06 -8.57 -19.83
N MET A 369 0.93 -7.65 -19.39
CA MET A 369 2.20 -7.99 -18.74
C MET A 369 2.42 -7.12 -17.51
N ILE A 370 2.95 -7.73 -16.43
CA ILE A 370 3.26 -7.05 -15.17
C ILE A 370 4.60 -7.56 -14.65
N GLY A 371 5.50 -6.65 -14.29
CA GLY A 371 6.78 -6.97 -13.65
C GLY A 371 6.72 -6.72 -12.14
N LEU A 372 7.15 -7.70 -11.36
CA LEU A 372 7.20 -7.65 -9.90
C LEU A 372 8.66 -7.82 -9.46
N PRO A 373 9.41 -6.72 -9.25
CA PRO A 373 10.77 -6.79 -8.74
C PRO A 373 10.82 -7.29 -7.29
N ILE A 374 11.88 -8.02 -6.96
CA ILE A 374 12.23 -8.52 -5.64
C ILE A 374 13.72 -8.23 -5.43
N ALA A 375 14.02 -7.01 -5.00
CA ALA A 375 15.38 -6.56 -4.72
C ALA A 375 16.03 -7.46 -3.64
N SER A 376 17.14 -8.09 -3.95
CA SER A 376 17.86 -8.96 -3.00
C SER A 376 19.32 -9.09 -3.37
N TYR A 377 20.16 -9.34 -2.37
CA TYR A 377 21.55 -9.73 -2.60
C TYR A 377 21.66 -11.20 -3.04
N ASP A 378 20.77 -12.05 -2.55
CA ASP A 378 20.67 -13.46 -2.92
C ASP A 378 20.05 -13.62 -4.31
N ASN A 379 20.39 -14.71 -5.00
CA ASN A 379 19.65 -15.15 -6.16
C ASN A 379 18.49 -16.06 -5.70
N LEU A 380 17.27 -15.54 -5.71
CA LEU A 380 16.05 -16.22 -5.25
C LEU A 380 15.29 -16.93 -6.38
N GLU A 381 15.85 -16.98 -7.60
CA GLU A 381 15.17 -17.47 -8.80
C GLU A 381 14.67 -18.91 -8.68
N CYS A 382 15.52 -19.84 -8.24
CA CYS A 382 15.12 -21.24 -8.06
C CYS A 382 14.10 -21.41 -6.92
N GLU A 383 14.25 -20.67 -5.82
CA GLU A 383 13.30 -20.70 -4.70
C GLU A 383 11.92 -20.16 -5.12
N LEU A 384 11.89 -19.10 -5.94
CA LEU A 384 10.65 -18.57 -6.52
C LEU A 384 10.00 -19.58 -7.46
N ALA A 385 10.79 -20.25 -8.32
CA ALA A 385 10.27 -21.27 -9.22
C ALA A 385 9.64 -22.44 -8.46
N ASP A 386 10.30 -22.94 -7.41
CA ASP A 386 9.73 -23.98 -6.55
C ASP A 386 8.46 -23.49 -5.84
N GLY A 387 8.48 -22.26 -5.32
CA GLY A 387 7.31 -21.61 -4.72
C GLY A 387 6.11 -21.54 -5.67
N LEU A 388 6.32 -21.18 -6.94
CA LEU A 388 5.27 -21.13 -7.97
C LEU A 388 4.67 -22.51 -8.25
N LYS A 389 5.51 -23.55 -8.27
CA LYS A 389 5.05 -24.94 -8.39
C LYS A 389 4.18 -25.35 -7.20
N ASN A 390 4.61 -25.03 -5.99
CA ASN A 390 3.93 -25.42 -4.75
C ASN A 390 2.54 -24.78 -4.59
N ILE A 391 2.30 -23.61 -5.20
CA ILE A 391 0.98 -22.96 -5.23
C ILE A 391 0.11 -23.38 -6.43
N GLY A 392 0.46 -24.48 -7.11
CA GLY A 392 -0.33 -25.07 -8.20
C GLY A 392 0.01 -24.57 -9.60
N GLY A 393 1.16 -23.90 -9.78
CA GLY A 393 1.64 -23.54 -11.10
C GLY A 393 2.06 -24.78 -11.91
N GLU A 394 1.53 -24.93 -13.12
CA GLU A 394 1.90 -26.02 -14.02
C GLU A 394 3.19 -25.67 -14.79
N PRO A 395 4.29 -26.42 -14.62
CA PRO A 395 5.58 -26.07 -15.22
C PRO A 395 5.55 -26.21 -16.75
N VAL A 396 6.16 -25.25 -17.46
CA VAL A 396 6.46 -25.37 -18.89
C VAL A 396 7.85 -26.01 -19.03
N PRO A 397 7.98 -27.29 -19.41
CA PRO A 397 9.22 -28.04 -19.23
C PRO A 397 10.46 -27.38 -19.84
N ARG A 398 11.54 -27.31 -19.05
CA ARG A 398 12.87 -26.73 -19.38
C ARG A 398 12.86 -25.23 -19.72
N PHE A 399 11.75 -24.53 -19.53
CA PHE A 399 11.64 -23.12 -19.89
C PHE A 399 12.43 -22.25 -18.91
N GLY A 400 13.54 -21.69 -19.40
CA GLY A 400 14.35 -20.75 -18.64
C GLY A 400 15.21 -21.38 -17.53
N SER A 401 15.34 -22.71 -17.52
CA SER A 401 16.13 -23.47 -16.55
C SER A 401 17.36 -24.15 -17.17
N SER A 402 17.99 -23.53 -18.17
CA SER A 402 19.13 -24.11 -18.89
C SER A 402 20.41 -24.26 -18.06
N ASP A 403 20.52 -23.48 -16.99
CA ASP A 403 21.68 -23.37 -16.10
C ASP A 403 21.41 -23.91 -14.68
N CYS A 404 20.28 -24.57 -14.46
CA CYS A 404 19.91 -25.18 -13.17
C CYS A 404 19.18 -26.51 -13.36
N SER A 405 18.88 -27.20 -12.25
CA SER A 405 18.14 -28.47 -12.24
C SER A 405 16.61 -28.29 -12.15
N CYS A 406 16.11 -27.06 -12.19
CA CYS A 406 14.69 -26.79 -12.09
C CYS A 406 13.93 -27.35 -13.31
N GLU A 407 12.76 -27.93 -13.05
CA GLU A 407 11.86 -28.43 -14.10
C GLU A 407 11.45 -27.31 -15.07
N SER A 408 11.19 -26.12 -14.53
CA SER A 408 10.89 -24.90 -15.29
C SER A 408 11.07 -23.66 -14.40
N HIS A 409 11.29 -22.50 -15.01
CA HIS A 409 11.11 -21.19 -14.39
C HIS A 409 9.85 -20.46 -14.89
N LEU A 410 9.05 -21.09 -15.76
CA LEU A 410 7.79 -20.57 -16.27
C LEU A 410 6.63 -21.50 -15.90
N PHE A 411 5.63 -20.96 -15.23
CA PHE A 411 4.50 -21.73 -14.71
C PHE A 411 3.18 -21.18 -15.23
N TYR A 412 2.30 -22.07 -15.70
CA TYR A 412 0.95 -21.76 -16.15
C TYR A 412 -0.04 -21.74 -14.98
N PHE A 413 -1.01 -20.82 -15.08
CA PHE A 413 -2.16 -20.68 -14.22
C PHE A 413 -3.41 -20.42 -15.08
N SER A 414 -4.50 -21.10 -14.77
CA SER A 414 -5.78 -20.90 -15.49
C SER A 414 -6.47 -19.57 -15.18
N ALA A 415 -6.08 -18.90 -14.09
CA ALA A 415 -6.64 -17.64 -13.62
C ALA A 415 -5.56 -16.59 -13.32
N PRO A 416 -5.89 -15.28 -13.29
CA PRO A 416 -4.91 -14.22 -13.01
C PRO A 416 -4.21 -14.41 -11.64
N PRO A 417 -2.87 -14.50 -11.59
CA PRO A 417 -2.14 -14.77 -10.34
C PRO A 417 -2.36 -13.71 -9.25
N LEU A 418 -2.51 -12.43 -9.61
CA LEU A 418 -2.79 -11.35 -8.64
C LEU A 418 -4.19 -11.44 -8.00
N LYS A 419 -5.06 -12.35 -8.45
CA LYS A 419 -6.35 -12.65 -7.80
C LYS A 419 -6.29 -13.91 -6.95
N ASN A 420 -5.12 -14.57 -6.86
CA ASN A 420 -4.90 -15.76 -6.06
C ASN A 420 -4.21 -15.37 -4.73
N ARG A 421 -4.81 -15.80 -3.61
CA ARG A 421 -4.29 -15.53 -2.26
C ARG A 421 -2.92 -16.16 -2.04
N ASP A 422 -2.72 -17.40 -2.47
CA ASP A 422 -1.47 -18.14 -2.29
C ASP A 422 -0.33 -17.49 -3.08
N PHE A 423 -0.62 -16.98 -4.28
CA PHE A 423 0.35 -16.20 -5.06
C PHE A 423 0.76 -14.91 -4.36
N LEU A 424 -0.20 -14.17 -3.80
CA LEU A 424 0.10 -12.93 -3.07
C LEU A 424 0.86 -13.22 -1.77
N THR A 425 0.49 -14.27 -1.04
CA THR A 425 1.24 -14.75 0.15
C THR A 425 2.68 -15.09 -0.22
N LEU A 426 2.89 -15.83 -1.32
CA LEU A 426 4.23 -16.16 -1.84
C LEU A 426 5.03 -14.88 -2.15
N LEU A 427 4.44 -13.97 -2.95
CA LEU A 427 5.08 -12.71 -3.33
C LEU A 427 5.46 -11.87 -2.10
N PHE A 428 4.54 -11.74 -1.15
CA PHE A 428 4.77 -10.93 0.04
C PHE A 428 5.80 -11.56 0.97
N TYR A 429 5.80 -12.88 1.15
CA TYR A 429 6.86 -13.57 1.87
C TYR A 429 8.24 -13.29 1.26
N PHE A 430 8.37 -13.42 -0.07
CA PHE A 430 9.65 -13.18 -0.73
C PHE A 430 10.10 -11.73 -0.59
N ARG A 431 9.19 -10.76 -0.74
CA ARG A 431 9.50 -9.33 -0.61
C ARG A 431 9.77 -8.90 0.84
N HIS A 432 8.98 -9.35 1.80
CA HIS A 432 8.99 -8.77 3.16
C HIS A 432 9.87 -9.54 4.14
N ARG A 433 10.19 -10.80 3.84
CA ARG A 433 10.99 -11.67 4.73
C ARG A 433 12.23 -12.18 4.03
N ARG A 434 12.04 -13.07 3.03
CA ARG A 434 13.16 -13.84 2.45
C ARG A 434 14.21 -12.98 1.77
N ALA A 435 13.81 -11.98 0.98
CA ALA A 435 14.75 -11.12 0.25
C ALA A 435 15.55 -10.17 1.16
N LEU A 436 15.01 -9.89 2.35
CA LEU A 436 15.57 -8.98 3.35
C LEU A 436 16.33 -9.71 4.47
N GLY A 437 16.26 -11.04 4.51
CA GLY A 437 16.91 -11.85 5.54
C GLY A 437 16.27 -11.72 6.92
N LEU A 438 14.94 -11.52 6.97
CA LEU A 438 14.18 -11.27 8.21
C LEU A 438 13.43 -12.50 8.73
#